data_AF-J9FRA2-F1
#
_entry.id   AF-J9FRA2-F1
#
_cell.length_a   1.000
_cell.length_b   1.000
_cell.length_c   1.000
_cell.angle_alpha   90.00
_cell.angle_beta   90.00
_cell.angle_gamma   90.00
#
_symmetry.space_group_name_H-M   'P 1'
#
loop_
_entity.id
_entity.type
_entity.pdbx_description
1 polymer ?
#
loop_
_entity_poly.entity_id
_entity_poly.type
_entity_poly.pdbx_seq_one_letter_code
_entity_poly.pdbx_strand_id
1 'polypeptide(L)'
;MRKLQIAATPSTIQAFQTERQVVSLKDADLTTISAVVMTTQEASSGLLEKVDAHAFGIPVILLNFDDTLPSDLYGQAVSVI
;
A
#
# COMPACT_ATOMS: atom_id res chain seq x y z
N MET A 1 14.60 -1.83 18.81
CA MET A 1 13.60 -2.43 17.92
C MET A 1 13.96 -2.08 16.48
N ARG A 2 13.90 -3.03 15.53
CA ARG A 2 14.17 -2.77 14.11
C ARG A 2 13.04 -1.92 13.53
N LYS A 3 13.35 -0.83 12.82
CA LYS A 3 12.34 -0.08 12.06
C LYS A 3 11.89 -0.95 10.88
N LEU A 4 10.61 -1.31 10.84
CA LEU A 4 10.00 -2.00 9.71
C LEU A 4 9.99 -1.09 8.47
N GLN A 5 9.95 -1.70 7.29
CA GLN A 5 10.02 -1.01 6.00
C GLN A 5 8.61 -0.57 5.55
N ILE A 6 8.56 0.22 4.48
CA ILE A 6 7.34 0.57 3.75
C ILE A 6 7.43 -0.09 2.38
N ALA A 7 6.42 -0.85 1.99
CA ALA A 7 6.33 -1.37 0.63
C ALA A 7 5.50 -0.39 -0.21
N ALA A 8 6.04 0.04 -1.35
CA ALA A 8 5.34 0.97 -2.22
C ALA A 8 5.44 0.52 -3.68
N THR A 9 4.41 0.85 -4.46
CA THR A 9 4.49 0.77 -5.93
C THR A 9 5.26 1.97 -6.49
N PRO A 10 5.96 1.85 -7.63
CA PRO A 10 6.79 2.93 -8.17
C PRO A 10 6.05 4.25 -8.39
N SER A 11 4.77 4.15 -8.75
CA SER A 11 3.82 5.25 -8.99
C SER A 11 3.52 6.08 -7.72
N THR A 12 3.74 5.53 -6.53
CA THR A 12 3.36 6.17 -5.25
C THR A 12 4.52 6.77 -4.47
N ILE A 13 5.77 6.46 -4.84
CA ILE A 13 6.96 6.84 -4.06
C ILE A 13 7.07 8.36 -3.87
N GLN A 14 6.66 9.16 -4.86
CA GLN A 14 6.74 10.63 -4.77
C GLN A 14 5.59 11.27 -3.98
N ALA A 15 4.55 10.50 -3.64
CA ALA A 15 3.35 11.03 -2.98
C ALA A 15 3.48 11.12 -1.45
N PHE A 16 4.56 10.59 -0.87
CA PHE A 16 4.76 10.63 0.58
C PHE A 16 6.25 10.78 0.94
N GLN A 17 6.50 11.21 2.18
CA GLN A 17 7.83 11.26 2.77
C GLN A 17 7.88 10.37 4.00
N THR A 18 9.00 9.69 4.19
CA THR A 18 9.22 8.84 5.36
C THR A 18 10.70 8.69 5.67
N GLU A 19 11.02 8.51 6.96
CA GLU A 19 12.36 8.11 7.39
C GLU A 19 12.61 6.60 7.25
N ARG A 20 11.56 5.81 6.99
CA ARG A 20 11.65 4.36 6.84
C ARG A 20 12.16 4.03 5.44
N GLN A 21 12.88 2.92 5.33
CA GLN A 21 13.27 2.42 4.02
C GLN A 21 12.03 2.04 3.21
N VAL A 22 11.95 2.58 1.99
CA VAL A 22 10.93 2.21 1.01
C VAL A 22 11.48 1.10 0.11
N VAL A 23 10.71 0.04 -0.08
CA VAL A 23 11.04 -1.08 -0.95
C VAL A 23 9.92 -1.32 -1.97
N SER A 24 10.27 -1.92 -3.10
CA SER A 24 9.31 -2.35 -4.12
C SER A 24 8.34 -3.37 -3.52
N LEU A 25 7.03 -3.12 -3.62
CA LEU A 25 6.01 -4.08 -3.16
C LEU A 25 6.13 -5.45 -3.84
N LYS A 26 6.59 -5.48 -5.10
CA LYS A 26 6.75 -6.73 -5.86
C LYS A 26 7.75 -7.69 -5.22
N ASP A 27 8.78 -7.16 -4.59
CA ASP A 27 9.92 -7.92 -4.06
C ASP A 27 9.99 -7.87 -2.53
N ALA A 28 8.96 -7.29 -1.89
CA ALA A 28 8.92 -7.08 -0.45
C ALA A 28 8.58 -8.37 0.30
N ASP A 29 9.35 -8.66 1.35
CA ASP A 29 8.92 -9.62 2.38
C ASP A 29 7.95 -8.92 3.33
N LEU A 30 6.66 -9.22 3.17
CA LEU A 30 5.56 -8.62 3.93
C LEU A 30 5.70 -8.78 5.45
N THR A 31 6.47 -9.76 5.95
CA THR A 31 6.74 -9.89 7.40
C THR A 31 7.63 -8.78 7.96
N THR A 32 8.32 -8.05 7.07
CA THR A 32 9.19 -6.91 7.42
C THR A 32 8.58 -5.55 7.10
N ILE A 33 7.35 -5.53 6.60
CA ILE A 33 6.63 -4.33 6.16
C ILE A 33 5.67 -3.84 7.25
N SER A 34 5.63 -2.52 7.45
CA SER A 34 4.70 -1.88 8.38
C SER A 34 3.49 -1.23 7.72
N ALA A 35 3.57 -0.90 6.44
CA ALA A 35 2.47 -0.39 5.65
C ALA A 35 2.75 -0.61 4.16
N VAL A 36 1.68 -0.74 3.39
CA VAL A 36 1.72 -0.80 1.93
C VAL A 36 1.12 0.46 1.34
N VAL A 37 1.79 1.04 0.34
CA VAL A 37 1.27 2.16 -0.46
C VAL A 37 1.11 1.71 -1.90
N MET A 38 -0.10 1.85 -2.45
CA MET A 38 -0.40 1.55 -3.86
C MET A 38 -1.44 2.53 -4.39
N THR A 39 -1.63 2.60 -5.71
CA THR A 39 -2.67 3.45 -6.28
C THR A 39 -4.04 2.77 -6.18
N THR A 40 -5.10 3.57 -6.27
CA THR A 40 -6.47 3.04 -6.36
C THR A 40 -6.66 2.13 -7.59
N GLN A 41 -6.04 2.47 -8.73
CA GLN A 41 -6.09 1.64 -9.94
C GLN A 41 -5.33 0.31 -9.76
N GLU A 42 -4.20 0.34 -9.06
CA GLU A 42 -3.43 -0.87 -8.75
C GLU A 42 -4.20 -1.77 -7.77
N ALA A 43 -4.82 -1.19 -6.75
CA ALA A 43 -5.68 -1.91 -5.82
C ALA A 43 -6.82 -2.62 -6.54
N SER A 44 -7.57 -1.89 -7.38
CA SER A 44 -8.66 -2.46 -8.19
C SER A 44 -8.19 -3.48 -9.23
N SER A 45 -6.89 -3.54 -9.56
CA SER A 45 -6.32 -4.50 -10.51
C SER A 45 -5.98 -5.86 -9.89
N GLY A 46 -6.22 -6.07 -8.60
CA GLY A 46 -5.90 -7.32 -7.91
C GLY A 46 -4.69 -7.23 -6.96
N LEU A 47 -4.09 -6.05 -6.78
CA LEU A 47 -2.87 -5.91 -5.97
C LEU A 47 -3.18 -5.90 -4.48
N LEU A 48 -4.33 -5.36 -4.10
CA LEU A 48 -4.81 -5.32 -2.72
C LEU A 48 -5.11 -6.72 -2.20
N GLU A 49 -5.82 -7.52 -2.99
CA GLU A 49 -6.17 -8.91 -2.68
C GLU A 49 -4.93 -9.79 -2.48
N LYS A 50 -3.83 -9.49 -3.19
CA LYS A 50 -2.56 -10.18 -2.98
C LYS A 50 -1.96 -9.88 -1.61
N VAL A 51 -2.03 -8.63 -1.14
CA VAL A 51 -1.55 -8.25 0.19
C VAL A 51 -2.45 -8.87 1.27
N ASP A 52 -3.76 -8.82 1.08
CA ASP A 52 -4.74 -9.37 2.02
C ASP A 52 -4.72 -10.89 2.10
N ALA A 53 -4.36 -11.59 1.01
CA ALA A 53 -4.23 -13.06 0.99
C ALA A 53 -3.23 -13.59 2.02
N HIS A 54 -2.26 -12.76 2.46
CA HIS A 54 -1.31 -13.13 3.50
C HIS A 54 -1.87 -12.99 4.93
N ALA A 55 -3.01 -12.32 5.10
CA ALA A 55 -3.71 -12.13 6.38
C ALA A 55 -2.86 -11.52 7.51
N PHE A 56 -1.81 -10.75 7.16
CA PHE A 56 -0.93 -10.10 8.14
C PHE A 56 -1.53 -8.83 8.77
N GLY A 57 -2.66 -8.35 8.26
CA GLY A 57 -3.30 -7.11 8.74
C GLY A 57 -2.41 -5.87 8.53
N ILE A 58 -1.58 -5.88 7.50
CA ILE A 58 -0.71 -4.76 7.17
C ILE A 58 -1.59 -3.60 6.68
N PRO A 59 -1.47 -2.40 7.24
CA PRO A 59 -2.27 -1.26 6.82
C PRO A 59 -1.95 -0.89 5.36
N VAL A 60 -3.00 -0.81 4.53
CA VAL A 60 -2.91 -0.35 3.15
C VAL A 60 -3.33 1.12 3.07
N ILE A 61 -2.50 1.90 2.37
CA ILE A 61 -2.71 3.31 2.08
C ILE A 61 -2.86 3.42 0.56
N LEU A 62 -3.95 4.04 0.13
CA LEU A 62 -4.24 4.22 -1.29
C LEU A 62 -3.91 5.64 -1.74
N LEU A 63 -3.15 5.74 -2.82
CA LEU A 63 -2.99 7.00 -3.56
C LEU A 63 -4.10 7.11 -4.60
N ASN A 64 -4.95 8.12 -4.47
CA ASN A 64 -6.02 8.37 -5.40
C ASN A 64 -5.72 9.58 -6.29
N PHE A 65 -5.62 9.36 -7.60
CA PHE A 65 -5.44 10.45 -8.57
C PHE A 65 -6.77 11.04 -9.06
N ASP A 66 -7.88 10.35 -8.83
CA ASP A 66 -9.21 10.73 -9.30
C ASP A 66 -10.01 11.42 -8.18
N ASP A 67 -10.99 12.25 -8.53
CA ASP A 67 -11.86 12.92 -7.53
C ASP A 67 -12.76 11.94 -6.75
N THR A 68 -12.93 10.71 -7.25
CA THR A 68 -13.80 9.69 -6.68
C THR A 68 -13.07 8.39 -6.42
N LEU A 69 -13.13 7.91 -5.17
CA LEU A 69 -12.64 6.57 -4.81
C LEU A 69 -13.64 5.51 -5.30
N PRO A 70 -13.18 4.45 -6.00
CA PRO A 70 -14.02 3.31 -6.37
C PRO A 70 -14.71 2.71 -5.14
N SER A 71 -16.02 2.41 -5.26
CA SER A 71 -16.81 1.88 -4.15
C SER A 71 -16.31 0.55 -3.61
N ASP A 72 -15.65 -0.23 -4.47
CA ASP A 72 -15.12 -1.54 -4.13
C ASP A 72 -13.95 -1.44 -3.14
N LEU A 73 -13.31 -0.27 -3.02
CA LEU A 73 -12.20 -0.02 -2.10
C LEU A 73 -12.66 0.55 -0.74
N TYR A 74 -13.95 0.80 -0.56
CA TYR A 74 -14.49 1.30 0.72
C TYR A 74 -14.26 0.31 1.85
N GLY A 75 -13.62 0.78 2.92
CA GLY A 75 -13.33 -0.01 4.12
C GLY A 75 -12.15 -0.98 3.98
N GLN A 76 -11.49 -1.06 2.83
CA GLN A 76 -10.34 -1.92 2.62
C GLN A 76 -9.00 -1.21 2.91
N ALA A 77 -8.95 0.11 2.73
CA ALA A 77 -7.79 0.92 3.05
C ALA A 77 -7.94 1.63 4.40
N VAL A 78 -6.82 1.78 5.11
CA VAL A 78 -6.76 2.52 6.37
C VAL A 78 -6.70 4.03 6.13
N SER A 79 -6.16 4.45 4.98
CA SER A 79 -6.06 5.84 4.58
C SER A 79 -6.06 5.99 3.06
N VAL A 80 -6.55 7.13 2.59
CA VAL A 80 -6.43 7.59 1.20
C VAL A 80 -5.67 8.92 1.20
N ILE A 81 -4.71 9.06 0.29
CA ILE A 81 -3.88 10.25 0.06
C ILE A 81 -3.98 10.70 -1.38
#